data_AF-A0A9D2BYR1-F1
#
_entry.id   AF-A0A9D2BYR1-F1
#
_cell.length_a   1.000
_cell.length_b   1.000
_cell.length_c   1.000
_cell.angle_alpha   90.00
_cell.angle_beta   90.00
_cell.angle_gamma   90.00
#
_symmetry.space_group_name_H-M   'P 1'
#
loop_
_entity.id
_entity.type
_entity.pdbx_description
1 polymer ?
#
loop_
_entity_poly.entity_id
_entity_poly.type
_entity_poly.pdbx_seq_one_letter_code
_entity_poly.pdbx_strand_id
1 'polypeptide(L)'
;MRRRVFYGVWAVVTLLQAALVAGGWVLARLAYQRAGVNHHVAYRKRQYNTLIFSGGKLLALQIVAAVLVVVLLVLLVRAIRRRGGFRCLLALESVIAAGAVLAFLTVPALKAVRIYPYAVLIAAVILLLALLAQGLGSRVRG
;
A
#
# COMPACT_ATOMS: atom_id res chain seq x y z
N MET A 1 6.03 -4.77 -24.58
CA MET A 1 5.18 -3.57 -24.44
C MET A 1 5.96 -2.36 -24.93
N ARG A 2 5.36 -1.52 -25.80
CA ARG A 2 6.02 -0.32 -26.33
C ARG A 2 6.20 0.71 -25.19
N ARG A 3 7.38 1.32 -25.06
CA ARG A 3 7.72 2.24 -23.95
C ARG A 3 6.68 3.33 -23.69
N ARG A 4 6.14 3.96 -24.75
CA ARG A 4 5.10 5.01 -24.63
C ARG A 4 3.82 4.50 -23.94
N VAL A 5 3.38 3.29 -24.27
CA VAL A 5 2.20 2.67 -23.65
C VAL A 5 2.49 2.38 -22.18
N PHE A 6 3.70 1.93 -21.85
CA PHE A 6 4.08 1.66 -20.46
C PHE A 6 4.05 2.93 -19.60
N TYR A 7 4.64 4.03 -20.08
CA TYR A 7 4.59 5.29 -19.34
C TYR A 7 3.16 5.84 -19.20
N GLY A 8 2.30 5.67 -20.21
CA GLY A 8 0.89 6.03 -20.12
C GLY A 8 0.15 5.21 -19.05
N VAL A 9 0.33 3.89 -19.02
CA VAL A 9 -0.26 3.01 -18.00
C VAL A 9 0.28 3.35 -16.61
N TRP A 10 1.59 3.56 -16.49
CA TRP A 10 2.21 3.96 -15.23
C TRP A 10 1.63 5.29 -14.71
N ALA A 11 1.47 6.29 -15.56
CA ALA A 11 0.87 7.57 -15.17
C ALA A 11 -0.57 7.40 -14.63
N VAL A 12 -1.39 6.57 -15.27
CA VAL A 12 -2.74 6.25 -14.79
C VAL A 12 -2.69 5.57 -13.42
N VAL A 13 -1.78 4.61 -13.25
CA VAL A 13 -1.58 3.92 -11.96
C VAL A 13 -1.20 4.91 -10.86
N THR A 14 -0.26 5.83 -11.14
CA THR A 14 0.15 6.86 -10.19
C THR A 14 -1.00 7.81 -9.83
N LEU A 15 -1.83 8.21 -10.80
CA LEU A 15 -3.01 9.02 -10.54
C LEU A 15 -4.03 8.29 -9.65
N LEU A 16 -4.24 6.99 -9.87
CA LEU A 16 -5.10 6.17 -9.02
C LEU A 16 -4.56 6.07 -7.58
N GLN A 17 -3.25 5.89 -7.40
CA GLN A 17 -2.63 5.90 -6.07
C GLN A 17 -2.81 7.26 -5.39
N ALA A 18 -2.60 8.36 -6.12
CA ALA A 18 -2.82 9.71 -5.59
C ALA A 18 -4.29 9.92 -5.17
N ALA A 19 -5.25 9.45 -5.99
CA ALA A 19 -6.67 9.50 -5.67
C ALA A 19 -7.02 8.67 -4.42
N LEU A 20 -6.41 7.50 -4.24
CA LEU A 20 -6.59 6.68 -3.03
C LEU A 20 -6.07 7.39 -1.77
N VAL A 21 -4.90 8.03 -1.85
CA VAL A 21 -4.34 8.80 -0.74
C VAL A 21 -5.23 10.00 -0.41
N ALA A 22 -5.65 10.77 -1.42
CA ALA A 22 -6.55 11.91 -1.25
C ALA A 22 -7.90 11.48 -0.67
N GLY A 23 -8.49 10.39 -1.18
CA GLY A 23 -9.72 9.81 -0.65
C GLY A 23 -9.59 9.35 0.80
N GLY A 24 -8.47 8.71 1.15
CA GLY A 24 -8.14 8.35 2.53
C GLY A 24 -8.04 9.56 3.46
N TRP A 25 -7.42 10.65 2.99
CA TRP A 25 -7.32 11.90 3.75
C TRP A 25 -8.70 12.56 3.96
N VAL A 26 -9.52 12.62 2.91
CA VAL A 26 -10.91 13.13 3.01
C VAL A 26 -11.72 12.27 3.98
N LEU A 27 -11.62 10.95 3.89
CA LEU A 27 -12.30 10.03 4.81
C LEU A 27 -11.86 10.23 6.26
N ALA A 28 -10.55 10.40 6.49
CA ALA A 28 -10.01 10.71 7.81
C ALA A 28 -10.64 12.01 8.34
N ARG A 29 -10.61 13.09 7.55
CA ARG A 29 -11.20 14.39 7.92
C ARG A 29 -12.68 14.26 8.26
N LEU A 30 -13.47 13.58 7.42
CA LEU A 30 -14.91 13.36 7.66
C LEU A 30 -15.16 12.51 8.92
N ALA A 31 -14.33 11.51 9.19
CA ALA A 31 -14.45 10.69 10.40
C ALA A 31 -14.17 11.46 11.70
N TYR A 32 -13.45 12.59 11.64
CA TYR A 32 -13.27 13.49 12.79
C TYR A 32 -14.34 14.58 12.85
N GLN A 33 -14.82 15.08 11.70
CA GLN A 33 -15.71 16.24 11.63
C GLN A 33 -17.20 15.91 11.64
N ARG A 34 -17.62 14.72 11.18
CA ARG A 34 -19.04 14.36 11.05
C ARG A 34 -19.39 13.16 11.92
N ALA A 35 -20.33 13.36 12.85
CA ALA A 35 -20.78 12.33 13.78
C ALA A 35 -21.29 11.06 13.08
N GLY A 36 -22.12 11.20 12.03
CA GLY A 36 -22.64 10.05 11.28
C GLY A 36 -21.56 9.18 10.63
N VAL A 37 -20.54 9.81 10.03
CA VAL A 37 -19.39 9.09 9.45
C VAL A 37 -18.55 8.46 10.54
N ASN A 38 -18.32 9.17 11.64
CA ASN A 38 -17.56 8.66 12.78
C ASN A 38 -18.19 7.38 13.36
N HIS A 39 -19.50 7.36 13.61
CA HIS A 39 -20.17 6.17 14.14
C HIS A 39 -20.03 4.97 13.20
N HIS A 40 -20.18 5.18 11.89
CA HIS A 40 -19.99 4.11 10.91
C HIS A 40 -18.56 3.59 10.89
N VAL A 41 -17.57 4.49 10.82
CA VAL A 41 -16.15 4.13 10.79
C VAL A 41 -15.73 3.43 12.08
N ALA A 42 -16.20 3.89 13.24
CA ALA A 42 -15.92 3.28 14.54
C ALA A 42 -16.52 1.87 14.64
N TYR A 43 -17.77 1.69 14.20
CA TYR A 43 -18.41 0.39 14.14
C TYR A 43 -17.63 -0.59 13.25
N ARG A 44 -17.26 -0.15 12.04
CA ARG A 44 -16.47 -0.95 11.10
C ARG A 44 -15.08 -1.25 11.64
N LYS A 45 -14.41 -0.30 12.29
CA LYS A 45 -13.13 -0.53 12.97
C LYS A 45 -13.23 -1.64 14.01
N ARG A 46 -14.26 -1.63 14.85
CA ARG A 46 -14.49 -2.70 15.83
C ARG A 46 -14.71 -4.04 15.13
N GLN A 47 -15.56 -4.07 14.12
CA GLN A 47 -15.85 -5.28 13.34
C GLN A 47 -14.58 -5.88 12.72
N TYR A 48 -13.79 -5.09 12.00
CA TYR A 48 -12.55 -5.54 11.36
C TYR A 48 -11.48 -5.94 12.38
N ASN A 49 -11.38 -5.23 13.51
CA ASN A 49 -10.45 -5.60 14.57
C ASN A 49 -10.78 -6.96 15.17
N THR A 50 -12.06 -7.29 15.34
CA THR A 50 -12.46 -8.61 15.85
C THR A 50 -12.29 -9.72 14.80
N LEU A 51 -12.62 -9.45 13.52
CA LEU A 51 -12.65 -10.48 12.48
C LEU A 51 -11.30 -10.74 11.80
N ILE A 52 -10.52 -9.69 11.54
CA ILE A 52 -9.32 -9.71 10.69
C ILE A 52 -8.07 -9.32 11.48
N PHE A 53 -8.12 -8.21 12.24
CA PHE A 53 -6.95 -7.67 12.95
C PHE A 53 -6.88 -8.14 14.41
N SER A 54 -7.14 -9.43 14.65
CA SER A 54 -7.08 -10.07 15.96
C SER A 54 -6.23 -11.33 15.96
N GLY A 55 -5.59 -11.59 17.12
CA GLY A 55 -4.92 -12.86 17.44
C GLY A 55 -3.97 -13.35 16.33
N GLY A 56 -4.09 -14.64 16.01
CA GLY A 56 -3.24 -15.30 15.01
C GLY A 56 -3.37 -14.75 13.59
N LYS A 57 -4.53 -14.20 13.20
CA LYS A 57 -4.73 -13.65 11.85
C LYS A 57 -3.91 -12.38 11.63
N LEU A 58 -3.89 -11.49 12.63
CA LEU A 58 -3.07 -10.28 12.59
C LEU A 58 -1.58 -10.66 12.53
N LEU A 59 -1.15 -11.63 13.33
CA LEU A 59 0.23 -12.10 13.34
C LEU A 59 0.62 -12.71 11.98
N ALA A 60 -0.25 -13.53 11.37
CA ALA A 60 -0.02 -14.06 10.03
C ALA A 60 0.12 -12.93 8.98
N LEU A 61 -0.74 -11.91 9.01
CA LEU A 61 -0.64 -10.75 8.12
C LEU A 61 0.67 -9.97 8.32
N GLN A 62 1.11 -9.79 9.57
CA GLN A 62 2.38 -9.13 9.88
C GLN A 62 3.57 -9.91 9.33
N ILE A 63 3.59 -11.24 9.50
CA ILE A 63 4.64 -12.11 8.97
C ILE A 63 4.68 -12.04 7.45
N VAL A 64 3.53 -12.19 6.78
CA VAL A 64 3.44 -12.11 5.31
C VAL A 64 3.92 -10.75 4.81
N ALA A 65 3.50 -9.65 5.45
CA ALA A 65 3.94 -8.30 5.09
C ALA A 65 5.45 -8.12 5.30
N ALA A 66 6.02 -8.62 6.40
CA ALA A 66 7.44 -8.54 6.69
C ALA A 66 8.28 -9.33 5.67
N VAL A 67 7.87 -10.57 5.35
CA VAL A 67 8.52 -11.39 4.32
C VAL A 67 8.47 -10.67 2.97
N LEU A 68 7.33 -10.09 2.61
CA LEU A 68 7.18 -9.35 1.36
C LEU A 68 8.10 -8.13 1.29
N VAL A 69 8.23 -7.36 2.37
CA VAL A 69 9.18 -6.24 2.45
C VAL A 69 10.62 -6.73 2.20
N VAL A 70 11.04 -7.83 2.82
CA VAL A 70 12.39 -8.39 2.63
C VAL A 70 12.62 -8.80 1.17
N VAL A 71 11.66 -9.49 0.56
CA VAL A 71 11.74 -9.89 -0.86
C VAL A 71 11.87 -8.67 -1.78
N LEU A 72 11.07 -7.63 -1.54
CA LEU A 72 11.10 -6.41 -2.34
C LEU A 72 12.40 -5.61 -2.14
N LEU A 73 12.96 -5.60 -0.94
CA LEU A 73 14.27 -5.01 -0.67
C LEU A 73 15.38 -5.72 -1.49
N VAL A 74 15.36 -7.05 -1.56
CA VAL A 74 16.30 -7.80 -2.40
C VAL A 74 16.15 -7.42 -3.88
N LEU A 75 14.92 -7.27 -4.37
CA LEU A 75 14.66 -6.83 -5.74
C LEU A 75 15.14 -5.40 -6.00
N LEU A 76 14.98 -4.50 -5.03
CA LEU A 76 15.50 -3.14 -5.09
C LEU A 76 17.04 -3.12 -5.17
N VAL A 77 17.72 -3.85 -4.28
CA VAL A 77 19.19 -3.97 -4.30
C VAL A 77 19.67 -4.52 -5.65
N ARG A 78 18.99 -5.54 -6.18
CA ARG A 78 19.30 -6.09 -7.51
C ARG A 78 19.09 -5.06 -8.62
N ALA A 79 18.03 -4.26 -8.57
CA ALA A 79 17.77 -3.21 -9.55
C ALA A 79 18.84 -2.11 -9.51
N ILE A 80 19.28 -1.70 -8.32
CA ILE A 80 20.37 -0.72 -8.10
C ILE A 80 21.67 -1.27 -8.67
N ARG A 81 22.07 -2.49 -8.30
CA ARG A 81 23.32 -3.12 -8.78
C ARG A 81 23.37 -3.27 -10.29
N ARG A 82 22.22 -3.46 -10.95
CA ARG A 82 22.10 -3.55 -12.42
C ARG A 82 21.95 -2.20 -13.11
N ARG A 83 22.17 -1.08 -12.42
CA ARG A 83 21.97 0.30 -12.93
C ARG A 83 20.61 0.48 -13.60
N GLY A 84 19.56 -0.09 -13.00
CA GLY A 84 18.25 -0.30 -13.62
C GLY A 84 17.40 0.95 -13.90
N GLY A 85 17.93 2.16 -13.70
CA GLY A 85 17.22 3.44 -13.95
C GLY A 85 15.80 3.42 -13.38
N PHE A 86 14.81 3.54 -14.27
CA PHE A 86 13.38 3.53 -13.92
C PHE A 86 12.92 2.26 -13.17
N ARG A 87 13.57 1.11 -13.36
CA ARG A 87 13.27 -0.12 -12.61
C ARG A 87 13.62 0.01 -11.12
N CYS A 88 14.60 0.84 -10.78
CA CYS A 88 14.93 1.15 -9.39
C CYS A 88 13.77 1.92 -8.73
N LEU A 89 13.19 2.89 -9.44
CA LEU A 89 12.04 3.67 -8.97
C LEU A 89 10.85 2.77 -8.63
N LEU A 90 10.46 1.88 -9.56
CA LEU A 90 9.34 0.95 -9.36
C LEU A 90 9.58 -0.03 -8.21
N ALA A 91 10.82 -0.50 -8.04
CA ALA A 91 11.18 -1.37 -6.94
C ALA A 91 11.13 -0.63 -5.60
N LEU A 92 11.60 0.62 -5.56
CA LEU A 92 11.56 1.47 -4.37
C LEU A 92 10.12 1.78 -3.96
N GLU A 93 9.28 2.14 -4.92
CA GLU A 93 7.85 2.38 -4.70
C GLU A 93 7.16 1.16 -4.06
N SER A 94 7.44 -0.04 -4.57
CA SER A 94 6.88 -1.28 -4.04
C SER A 94 7.37 -1.57 -2.62
N VAL A 95 8.65 -1.31 -2.31
CA VAL A 95 9.18 -1.42 -0.95
C VAL A 95 8.48 -0.45 0.00
N ILE A 96 8.30 0.82 -0.41
CA ILE A 96 7.61 1.84 0.39
C ILE A 96 6.16 1.42 0.66
N ALA A 97 5.44 0.96 -0.36
CA ALA A 97 4.06 0.52 -0.24
C ALA A 97 3.92 -0.70 0.70
N ALA A 98 4.81 -1.69 0.58
CA ALA A 98 4.84 -2.84 1.47
C ALA A 98 5.19 -2.44 2.91
N GLY A 99 6.15 -1.52 3.07
CA GLY A 99 6.52 -0.94 4.35
C GLY A 99 5.35 -0.21 5.01
N ALA A 100 4.55 0.52 4.24
CA ALA A 100 3.35 1.19 4.75
C ALA A 100 2.31 0.18 5.26
N VAL A 101 2.05 -0.90 4.52
CA VAL A 101 1.17 -2.00 4.98
C VAL A 101 1.69 -2.57 6.29
N LEU A 102 2.97 -2.95 6.35
CA LEU A 102 3.59 -3.49 7.55
C LEU A 102 3.51 -2.51 8.73
N ALA A 103 3.74 -1.21 8.49
CA ALA A 103 3.66 -0.18 9.50
C ALA A 103 2.23 -0.07 10.08
N PHE A 104 1.18 -0.04 9.25
CA PHE A 104 -0.20 -0.08 9.75
C PHE A 104 -0.49 -1.36 10.55
N LEU A 105 0.06 -2.50 10.14
CA LEU A 105 -0.15 -3.76 10.86
C LEU A 105 0.63 -3.86 12.18
N THR A 106 1.69 -3.08 12.39
CA THR A 106 2.59 -3.21 13.56
C THR A 106 2.53 -2.02 14.51
N VAL A 107 2.58 -0.79 13.99
CA VAL A 107 2.77 0.44 14.78
C VAL A 107 1.49 0.81 15.55
N PRO A 108 1.52 0.87 16.90
CA PRO A 108 0.34 1.17 17.71
C PRO A 108 -0.34 2.50 17.38
N ALA A 109 0.44 3.55 17.12
CA ALA A 109 -0.09 4.87 16.76
C ALA A 109 -0.93 4.83 15.47
N LEU A 110 -0.50 4.05 14.48
CA LEU A 110 -1.23 3.88 13.22
C LEU A 110 -2.51 3.06 13.38
N LYS A 111 -2.51 2.06 14.28
CA LYS A 111 -3.70 1.30 14.67
C LYS A 111 -4.73 2.14 15.40
N ALA A 112 -4.29 3.18 16.11
CA ALA A 112 -5.18 4.06 16.87
C ALA A 112 -6.04 4.96 15.95
N VAL A 113 -5.61 5.23 14.72
CA VAL A 113 -6.34 6.05 13.74
C VAL A 113 -7.76 5.52 13.52
N ARG A 114 -8.75 6.41 13.42
CA ARG A 114 -10.18 6.03 13.28
C ARG A 114 -10.43 5.20 12.03
N ILE A 115 -9.81 5.59 10.92
CA ILE A 115 -9.96 4.91 9.62
C ILE A 115 -9.03 3.70 9.46
N TYR A 116 -8.49 3.14 10.54
CA TYR A 116 -7.45 2.09 10.51
C TYR A 116 -7.69 0.96 9.48
N PRO A 117 -8.85 0.28 9.45
CA PRO A 117 -9.09 -0.79 8.46
C PRO A 117 -9.00 -0.29 7.01
N TYR A 118 -9.53 0.91 6.76
CA TYR A 118 -9.51 1.53 5.44
C TYR A 118 -8.11 1.99 5.05
N ALA A 119 -7.31 2.46 6.02
CA ALA A 119 -5.91 2.82 5.78
C ALA A 119 -5.06 1.60 5.42
N VAL A 120 -5.27 0.46 6.10
CA VAL A 120 -4.64 -0.82 5.73
C VAL A 120 -5.07 -1.24 4.32
N LEU A 121 -6.36 -1.15 4.00
CA LEU A 121 -6.88 -1.51 2.68
C LEU A 121 -6.30 -0.60 1.58
N ILE A 122 -6.27 0.72 1.79
CA ILE A 122 -5.69 1.68 0.85
C ILE A 122 -4.21 1.36 0.62
N ALA A 123 -3.44 1.13 1.69
CA ALA A 123 -2.03 0.77 1.58
C ALA A 123 -1.84 -0.55 0.81
N ALA A 124 -2.72 -1.55 1.03
CA ALA A 124 -2.68 -2.81 0.31
C ALA A 124 -3.01 -2.65 -1.18
N VAL A 125 -3.99 -1.81 -1.54
CA VAL A 125 -4.31 -1.52 -2.94
C VAL A 125 -3.18 -0.75 -3.62
N ILE A 126 -2.57 0.23 -2.93
CA ILE A 126 -1.39 0.95 -3.43
C ILE A 126 -0.23 -0.03 -3.69
N LEU A 127 0.00 -0.99 -2.78
CA LEU A 127 1.00 -2.03 -2.96
C LEU A 127 0.69 -2.91 -4.19
N LEU A 128 -0.56 -3.35 -4.37
CA LEU A 128 -0.96 -4.12 -5.55
C LEU A 128 -0.68 -3.35 -6.84
N LEU A 129 -1.02 -2.06 -6.87
CA LEU A 129 -0.75 -1.17 -8.00
C LEU A 129 0.76 -1.00 -8.27
N ALA A 130 1.57 -0.83 -7.21
CA ALA A 130 3.02 -0.72 -7.33
C ALA A 130 3.65 -2.02 -7.86
N LEU A 131 3.20 -3.18 -7.38
CA LEU A 131 3.65 -4.49 -7.87
C LEU A 131 3.27 -4.73 -9.33
N LEU A 132 2.06 -4.31 -9.74
CA LEU A 132 1.64 -4.36 -11.15
C LEU A 132 2.53 -3.46 -12.02
N ALA A 133 2.80 -2.23 -11.58
CA ALA A 133 3.68 -1.31 -12.30
C ALA A 133 5.11 -1.86 -12.42
N GLN A 134 5.68 -2.39 -11.33
CA GLN A 134 7.00 -3.03 -11.32
C GLN A 134 7.04 -4.26 -12.23
N GLY A 135 6.01 -5.11 -12.19
CA GLY A 135 5.85 -6.28 -13.04
C GLY A 135 5.78 -5.93 -14.52
N LEU A 136 4.97 -4.93 -14.90
CA LEU A 136 4.88 -4.43 -16.27
C LEU A 136 6.21 -3.80 -16.73
N GLY A 137 6.88 -3.03 -15.86
CA GLY A 137 8.17 -2.40 -16.15
C GLY A 137 9.29 -3.41 -16.39
N SER A 138 9.23 -4.58 -15.76
CA SER A 138 10.16 -5.69 -16.02
C SER A 138 10.05 -6.25 -17.44
N ARG A 139 8.87 -6.15 -18.07
CA ARG A 139 8.56 -6.66 -19.41
C ARG A 139 8.84 -5.65 -20.53
N VAL A 140 9.18 -4.41 -20.18
CA VAL A 140 9.62 -3.40 -21.15
C VAL A 140 11.06 -3.70 -21.53
N ARG A 141 11.28 -4.13 -22.77
CA ARG A 141 12.61 -4.30 -23.36
C ARG A 141 13.20 -2.92 -23.69
N GLY A 142 14.49 -2.79 -23.42
CA GLY A 142 15.29 -1.60 -23.71
C GLY A 142 15.30 -1.32 -25.19
#